data_AF-A0A354TKF8-F1
#
_entry.id   AF-A0A354TKF8-F1
#
_cell.length_a   1.000
_cell.length_b   1.000
_cell.length_c   1.000
_cell.angle_alpha   90.00
_cell.angle_beta   90.00
_cell.angle_gamma   90.00
#
_symmetry.space_group_name_H-M   'P 1'
#
loop_
_entity.id
_entity.type
_entity.pdbx_description
1 polymer ?
#
loop_
_entity_poly.entity_id
_entity_poly.type
_entity_poly.pdbx_seq_one_letter_code
_entity_poly.pdbx_strand_id
1 'polypeptide(L)'
;MFVAILGIMISIMVPMLGQHDSIYAARDRRNAQELASTCMMAQAAGLDFVQGDSVTDTVRALVSGGMAAQGALKGRMFAVPGLSEEDIQGASKYLTIQNGELRYSNGTVAHVPGDLRL
;
A
#
# COMPACT_ATOMS: atom_id res chain seq x y z
N MET A 1 18.51 45.79 -11.26
CA MET A 1 18.46 44.82 -12.38
C MET A 1 18.79 43.40 -11.90
N PHE A 2 19.88 43.17 -11.16
CA PHE A 2 20.26 41.85 -10.61
C PHE A 2 19.24 41.24 -9.61
N VAL A 3 18.71 42.04 -8.68
CA VAL A 3 17.74 41.59 -7.66
C VAL A 3 16.43 41.06 -8.29
N ALA A 4 16.01 41.61 -9.42
CA ALA A 4 14.81 41.17 -10.13
C ALA A 4 14.97 39.80 -10.79
N ILE A 5 16.17 39.50 -11.31
CA ILE A 5 16.47 38.22 -11.97
C ILE A 5 16.52 37.07 -10.95
N LEU A 6 17.11 37.31 -9.77
CA LEU A 6 17.12 36.34 -8.68
C LEU A 6 15.69 35.99 -8.20
N GLY A 7 14.80 36.99 -8.09
CA GLY A 7 13.40 36.77 -7.69
C GLY A 7 12.60 35.91 -8.68
N ILE A 8 12.84 36.06 -9.99
CA ILE A 8 12.19 35.26 -11.02
C ILE A 8 12.69 33.80 -10.98
N MET A 9 13.99 33.58 -10.78
CA MET A 9 14.54 32.21 -10.70
C MET A 9 14.01 31.44 -9.47
N ILE A 10 13.87 32.11 -8.32
CA ILE A 10 13.31 31.47 -7.11
C ILE A 10 11.83 31.14 -7.32
N SER A 11 11.07 31.99 -8.02
CA SER A 11 9.63 31.77 -8.27
C SER A 11 9.33 30.54 -9.12
N ILE A 12 10.23 30.15 -10.04
CA ILE A 12 10.08 28.92 -10.84
C ILE A 12 10.48 27.67 -10.04
N MET A 13 11.32 27.82 -9.01
CA MET A 13 11.82 26.72 -8.17
C MET A 13 10.83 26.35 -7.03
N VAL A 14 10.06 27.32 -6.54
CA VAL A 14 9.13 27.16 -5.40
C VAL A 14 8.03 26.10 -5.59
N PRO A 15 7.40 25.93 -6.77
CA PRO A 15 6.34 24.92 -6.94
C PRO A 15 6.83 23.48 -6.74
N MET A 16 8.15 23.25 -6.81
CA MET A 16 8.72 21.90 -6.79
C MET A 16 8.93 21.35 -5.37
N LEU A 17 8.86 22.16 -4.31
CA LEU A 17 9.06 21.65 -2.94
C LEU A 17 7.80 21.07 -2.29
N GLY A 18 6.60 21.45 -2.73
CA GLY A 18 5.33 20.92 -2.20
C GLY A 18 4.74 19.74 -2.98
N GLN A 19 5.16 19.54 -4.23
CA GLN A 19 4.57 18.52 -5.11
C GLN A 19 5.09 17.11 -4.79
N HIS A 20 6.35 16.98 -4.36
CA HIS A 20 7.02 15.68 -4.22
C HIS A 20 6.29 14.76 -3.22
N ASP A 21 5.97 15.24 -2.02
CA ASP A 21 5.28 14.44 -0.99
C ASP A 21 3.88 13.99 -1.45
N SER A 22 3.18 14.81 -2.22
CA SER A 22 1.85 14.48 -2.73
C SER A 22 1.89 13.37 -3.79
N ILE A 23 2.95 13.31 -4.59
CA ILE A 23 3.15 12.26 -5.59
C ILE A 23 3.49 10.93 -4.93
N TYR A 24 4.39 10.94 -3.94
CA TYR A 24 4.71 9.73 -3.17
C TYR A 24 3.48 9.20 -2.43
N ALA A 25 2.71 10.06 -1.78
CA ALA A 25 1.47 9.63 -1.12
C ALA A 25 0.43 9.06 -2.09
N ALA A 26 0.30 9.62 -3.30
CA ALA A 26 -0.59 9.07 -4.32
C ALA A 26 -0.13 7.71 -4.84
N ARG A 27 1.20 7.55 -5.05
CA ARG A 27 1.83 6.27 -5.41
C ARG A 27 1.59 5.22 -4.32
N ASP A 28 1.85 5.56 -3.07
CA ASP A 28 1.72 4.66 -1.92
C ASP A 28 0.28 4.17 -1.75
N ARG A 29 -0.71 5.06 -1.91
CA ARG A 29 -2.13 4.70 -1.88
C ARG A 29 -2.52 3.76 -3.03
N ARG A 30 -2.02 4.02 -4.25
CA ARG A 30 -2.25 3.14 -5.40
C ARG A 30 -1.68 1.75 -5.15
N ASN A 31 -0.44 1.68 -4.67
CA ASN A 31 0.23 0.43 -4.34
C ASN A 31 -0.54 -0.33 -3.25
N ALA A 32 -1.00 0.36 -2.21
CA ALA A 32 -1.81 -0.23 -1.14
C ALA A 32 -3.15 -0.79 -1.65
N GLN A 33 -3.83 -0.09 -2.56
CA GLN A 33 -5.07 -0.60 -3.17
C GLN A 33 -4.83 -1.85 -4.00
N GLU A 34 -3.76 -1.88 -4.78
CA GLU A 34 -3.38 -3.04 -5.60
C GLU A 34 -3.01 -4.24 -4.73
N LEU A 35 -2.25 -4.02 -3.65
CA LEU A 35 -1.91 -5.04 -2.65
C LEU A 35 -3.16 -5.62 -1.98
N ALA A 36 -4.05 -4.77 -1.47
CA ALA A 36 -5.28 -5.22 -0.82
C ALA A 36 -6.18 -6.01 -1.79
N SER A 37 -6.37 -5.51 -3.02
CA SER A 37 -7.17 -6.18 -4.05
C SER A 37 -6.58 -7.55 -4.42
N THR A 38 -5.28 -7.62 -4.63
CA THR A 38 -4.58 -8.87 -4.99
C THR A 38 -4.64 -9.88 -3.84
N CYS A 39 -4.47 -9.42 -2.60
CA CYS A 39 -4.58 -10.28 -1.42
C CYS A 39 -5.99 -10.88 -1.28
N MET A 40 -7.04 -10.07 -1.44
CA MET A 40 -8.43 -10.56 -1.42
C MET A 40 -8.70 -11.58 -2.54
N MET A 41 -8.21 -11.31 -3.75
CA MET A 41 -8.35 -12.25 -4.87
C MET A 41 -7.61 -13.57 -4.62
N ALA A 42 -6.42 -13.50 -4.02
CA ALA A 42 -5.66 -14.67 -3.64
C ALA A 42 -6.37 -15.50 -2.56
N GLN A 43 -6.91 -14.85 -1.53
CA GLN A 43 -7.66 -15.54 -0.47
C GLN A 43 -8.92 -16.21 -1.03
N ALA A 44 -9.64 -15.55 -1.94
CA ALA A 44 -10.75 -16.16 -2.67
C ALA A 44 -10.32 -17.35 -3.54
N ALA A 45 -9.06 -17.38 -4.00
CA ALA A 45 -8.44 -18.51 -4.68
C ALA A 45 -7.91 -19.60 -3.72
N GLY A 46 -8.11 -19.45 -2.41
CA GLY A 46 -7.62 -20.36 -1.39
C GLY A 46 -6.13 -20.21 -1.05
N LEU A 47 -5.53 -19.06 -1.38
CA LEU A 47 -4.14 -18.73 -1.07
C LEU A 47 -4.11 -17.60 -0.06
N ASP A 48 -3.58 -17.86 1.13
CA ASP A 48 -3.45 -16.84 2.17
C ASP A 48 -2.02 -16.32 2.26
N PHE A 49 -1.90 -15.00 2.21
CA PHE A 49 -0.63 -14.27 2.34
C PHE A 49 -0.53 -13.52 3.66
N VAL A 50 -1.59 -13.51 4.47
CA VAL A 50 -1.62 -12.76 5.74
C VAL A 50 -0.75 -13.46 6.77
N GLN A 51 0.33 -12.79 7.17
CA GLN A 51 1.32 -13.28 8.12
C GLN A 51 1.00 -12.73 9.53
N GLY A 52 -0.06 -13.25 10.14
CA GLY A 52 -0.55 -12.77 11.44
C GLY A 52 -0.99 -11.30 11.38
N ASP A 53 -0.55 -10.48 12.34
CA ASP A 53 -0.87 -9.05 12.40
C ASP A 53 0.18 -8.16 11.69
N SER A 54 1.21 -8.75 11.09
CA SER A 54 2.29 -8.00 10.44
C SER A 54 1.91 -7.60 9.02
N VAL A 55 1.51 -6.33 8.85
CA VAL A 55 1.21 -5.74 7.53
C VAL A 55 2.44 -5.82 6.61
N THR A 56 3.62 -5.48 7.12
CA THR A 56 4.83 -5.44 6.31
C THR A 56 5.26 -6.83 5.84
N ASP A 57 5.16 -7.85 6.69
CA ASP A 57 5.50 -9.23 6.29
C ASP A 57 4.47 -9.81 5.32
N THR A 58 3.20 -9.47 5.51
CA THR A 58 2.11 -9.79 4.58
C THR A 58 2.36 -9.18 3.20
N VAL A 59 2.76 -7.90 3.15
CA VAL A 59 3.10 -7.23 1.89
C VAL A 59 4.34 -7.86 1.25
N ARG A 60 5.40 -8.19 2.01
CA ARG A 60 6.57 -8.92 1.47
C ARG A 60 6.16 -10.27 0.87
N ALA A 61 5.29 -11.02 1.54
CA ALA A 61 4.78 -12.29 1.03
C ALA A 61 4.03 -12.08 -0.31
N LEU A 62 3.21 -11.04 -0.39
CA LEU A 62 2.47 -10.71 -1.61
C LEU A 62 3.37 -10.20 -2.76
N VAL A 63 4.47 -9.52 -2.44
CA VAL A 63 5.50 -9.12 -3.41
C VAL A 63 6.26 -10.34 -3.94
N SER A 64 6.63 -11.28 -3.05
CA SER A 64 7.25 -12.55 -3.47
C SER A 64 6.31 -13.41 -4.31
N GLY A 65 5.01 -13.28 -4.04
CA GLY A 65 3.95 -13.96 -4.78
C GLY A 65 3.78 -15.42 -4.41
N GLY A 66 2.69 -16.00 -4.91
CA GLY A 66 2.34 -17.40 -4.69
C GLY A 66 1.38 -17.90 -5.74
N MET A 67 1.34 -19.22 -5.93
CA MET A 67 0.42 -19.86 -6.86
C MET A 67 -0.73 -20.49 -6.11
N ALA A 68 -1.95 -20.29 -6.59
CA ALA A 68 -3.11 -21.00 -6.06
C ALA A 68 -2.94 -22.51 -6.31
N ALA A 69 -2.90 -23.28 -5.23
CA ALA A 69 -2.70 -24.72 -5.29
C ALA A 69 -3.99 -25.48 -5.65
N GLN A 70 -5.15 -24.87 -5.39
CA GLN A 70 -6.47 -25.52 -5.43
C GLN A 70 -7.55 -24.55 -5.95
N GLY A 71 -8.76 -25.06 -6.22
CA GLY A 71 -9.91 -24.28 -6.68
C GLY A 71 -9.90 -23.93 -8.18
N ALA A 72 -10.87 -23.12 -8.60
CA ALA A 72 -11.06 -22.71 -10.01
C ALA A 72 -9.91 -21.88 -10.58
N LEU A 73 -9.05 -21.34 -9.72
CA LEU A 73 -7.91 -20.50 -10.07
C LEU A 73 -6.58 -21.23 -9.90
N LYS A 74 -6.59 -22.57 -9.78
CA LYS A 74 -5.38 -23.39 -9.63
C LYS A 74 -4.36 -23.12 -10.72
N GLY A 75 -3.10 -22.94 -10.32
CA GLY A 75 -1.98 -22.61 -11.21
C GLY A 75 -1.87 -21.14 -11.57
N ARG A 76 -2.80 -20.29 -11.11
CA ARG A 76 -2.70 -18.83 -11.26
C ARG A 76 -1.74 -18.25 -10.23
N MET A 77 -0.84 -17.40 -10.68
CA MET A 77 0.07 -16.64 -9.82
C MET A 77 -0.62 -15.36 -9.33
N PHE A 78 -0.52 -15.11 -8.04
CA PHE A 78 -0.92 -13.87 -7.39
C PHE A 78 0.32 -13.22 -6.81
N ALA A 79 0.66 -12.04 -7.31
CA ALA A 79 1.80 -11.28 -6.87
C ALA A 79 1.60 -9.80 -7.23
N VAL A 80 2.20 -8.91 -6.46
CA VAL A 80 2.40 -7.49 -6.85
C VAL A 80 3.90 -7.26 -6.97
N PRO A 81 4.52 -7.61 -8.10
CA PRO A 81 5.97 -7.55 -8.26
C PRO A 81 6.48 -6.12 -8.43
N GLY A 82 7.75 -5.90 -8.15
CA GLY A 82 8.44 -4.64 -8.47
C GLY A 82 8.26 -3.51 -7.46
N LEU A 83 7.69 -3.79 -6.29
CA LEU A 83 7.68 -2.85 -5.16
C LEU A 83 9.05 -2.85 -4.48
N SER A 84 9.65 -1.66 -4.36
CA SER A 84 10.87 -1.47 -3.58
C SER A 84 10.57 -1.43 -2.07
N GLU A 85 11.59 -1.53 -1.22
CA GLU A 85 11.40 -1.46 0.24
C GLU A 85 10.76 -0.13 0.69
N GLU A 86 11.05 0.98 0.01
CA GLU A 86 10.39 2.27 0.25
C GLU A 86 8.91 2.23 -0.13
N ASP A 87 8.54 1.57 -1.23
CA ASP A 87 7.15 1.42 -1.66
C ASP A 87 6.36 0.53 -0.70
N ILE A 88 7.00 -0.53 -0.19
CA ILE A 88 6.42 -1.43 0.80
C ILE A 88 6.12 -0.64 2.08
N GLN A 89 7.08 0.13 2.59
CA GLN A 89 6.89 0.96 3.78
C GLN A 89 5.84 2.06 3.56
N GLY A 90 5.85 2.70 2.38
CA GLY A 90 4.88 3.71 1.99
C GLY A 90 3.46 3.16 1.93
N ALA A 91 3.25 2.06 1.21
CA ALA A 91 1.97 1.39 1.07
C ALA A 91 1.46 0.83 2.40
N SER A 92 2.35 0.30 3.25
CA SER A 92 1.99 -0.25 4.58
C SER A 92 1.28 0.78 5.47
N LYS A 93 1.52 2.09 5.29
CA LYS A 93 0.83 3.16 6.03
C LYS A 93 -0.67 3.23 5.72
N TYR A 94 -1.07 2.71 4.57
CA TYR A 94 -2.46 2.70 4.09
C TYR A 94 -3.08 1.31 4.14
N LEU A 95 -2.46 0.37 4.84
CA LEU A 95 -2.90 -1.02 4.96
C LEU A 95 -3.14 -1.38 6.42
N THR A 96 -4.13 -2.22 6.64
CA THR A 96 -4.48 -2.77 7.96
C THR A 96 -4.89 -4.22 7.78
N ILE A 97 -4.53 -5.07 8.74
CA ILE A 97 -5.03 -6.44 8.79
C ILE A 97 -6.22 -6.45 9.75
N GLN A 98 -7.37 -6.92 9.26
CA GLN A 98 -8.58 -7.06 10.06
C GLN A 98 -9.23 -8.39 9.73
N ASN A 99 -9.51 -9.20 10.77
CA ASN A 99 -10.13 -10.52 10.62
C ASN A 99 -9.37 -11.45 9.64
N GLY A 100 -8.04 -11.35 9.58
CA GLY A 100 -7.22 -12.13 8.64
C GLY A 100 -7.26 -11.64 7.19
N GLU A 101 -7.79 -10.45 6.92
CA GLU A 101 -7.81 -9.84 5.59
C GLU A 101 -6.94 -8.58 5.55
N LEU A 102 -6.13 -8.46 4.49
CA LEU A 102 -5.40 -7.22 4.20
C LEU A 102 -6.35 -6.19 3.57
N ARG A 103 -6.66 -5.13 4.31
CA ARG A 103 -7.59 -4.08 3.89
C ARG A 103 -6.88 -2.75 3.66
N TYR A 104 -7.35 -2.04 2.64
CA TYR A 104 -6.96 -0.66 2.39
C TYR A 104 -7.66 0.29 3.38
N SER A 105 -6.90 1.15 4.04
CA SER A 105 -7.41 2.19 4.94
C SER A 105 -6.89 3.57 4.52
N ASN A 106 -7.82 4.50 4.29
CA ASN A 106 -7.54 5.90 4.01
C ASN A 106 -7.14 6.65 5.29
N GLY A 107 -6.07 6.23 5.99
CA GLY A 107 -5.40 7.01 7.04
C GLY A 107 -6.22 7.40 8.28
N THR A 108 -7.50 7.05 8.39
CA THR A 108 -8.22 7.05 9.66
C THR A 108 -7.93 5.73 10.32
N VAL A 109 -7.00 5.74 11.27
CA VAL A 109 -6.87 4.71 12.30
C VAL A 109 -8.29 4.40 12.77
N ALA A 110 -8.80 3.22 12.44
CA ALA A 110 -10.08 2.78 12.96
C ALA A 110 -9.88 2.68 14.48
N HIS A 111 -10.42 3.66 15.21
CA HIS A 111 -10.73 3.48 16.61
C HIS A 111 -11.58 2.22 16.68
N VAL A 112 -11.00 1.12 17.16
CA VAL A 112 -11.76 -0.05 17.61
C VAL A 112 -12.50 0.45 18.85
N PRO A 113 -13.82 0.70 18.79
CA PRO A 113 -14.57 0.94 20.00
C PRO A 113 -14.55 -0.41 20.72
N GLY A 114 -13.97 -0.41 21.92
CA GLY A 114 -13.85 -1.60 22.74
C GLY A 114 -15.17 -2.35 22.83
N ASP A 115 -15.07 -3.66 22.63
CA ASP A 115 -15.68 -4.66 23.50
C ASP A 115 -17.02 -4.23 24.13
N LEU A 116 -18.11 -4.37 23.37
CA LEU A 116 -19.44 -4.47 23.97
C LEU A 116 -19.93 -5.91 23.80
N ARG A 117 -19.40 -6.78 24.67
CA ARG A 117 -20.12 -7.97 25.11
C ARG A 117 -21.33 -7.49 25.92
N LEU A 118 -22.52 -7.76 25.38
CA LEU A 118 -23.75 -7.93 26.15
C LEU A 118 -24.26 -9.33 25.86
#